data_AF-C5FRV3-F1
#
_entry.id   AF-C5FRV3-F1
#
_cell.length_a   1.000
_cell.length_b   1.000
_cell.length_c   1.000
_cell.angle_alpha   90.00
_cell.angle_beta   90.00
_cell.angle_gamma   90.00
#
_symmetry.space_group_name_H-M   'P 1'
#
loop_
_entity.id
_entity.type
_entity.pdbx_description
1 polymer ?
#
loop_
_entity_poly.entity_id
_entity_poly.type
_entity_poly.pdbx_seq_one_letter_code
_entity_poly.pdbx_strand_id
1 'polypeptide(L)'
;MPTGLEIDYDQDLNGTMAPYAQQVLISTGQRDWRSRIEDDGLDQGWGILGSRLKKLVFRTGKFADPYNNIVITNSSFTPSTDPSNKSVASAFLFPSFQYIPDIPLDEDGLDRFVRAFLLPLNPHKAHSILPADKLQAIRRDPELQSTFKSMTSLKHSPTILICGHGGRDQRCGIMGPLLESEFGNILKDEGYTVGITPTDKVKHANVGLISHIGGHKYAGNVIIYLPPSLRSGSGGANMLAGKAIWYGRVEPKNVQGIIRETILNGRVIKDHFRGGIDADGTVLRL
;
A
#
# COMPACT_ATOMS: atom_id res chain seq x y z
N MET A 1 -10.13 18.87 11.14
CA MET A 1 -8.88 19.32 10.48
C MET A 1 -8.15 20.29 11.39
N PRO A 2 -6.81 20.41 11.30
CA PRO A 2 -6.07 21.38 12.11
C PRO A 2 -6.42 22.81 11.70
N THR A 3 -6.63 23.70 12.68
CA THR A 3 -6.92 25.11 12.44
C THR A 3 -5.84 25.75 11.58
N GLY A 4 -6.23 26.47 10.53
CA GLY A 4 -5.31 27.18 9.62
C GLY A 4 -4.65 26.29 8.56
N LEU A 5 -5.02 25.01 8.47
CA LEU A 5 -4.55 24.09 7.43
C LEU A 5 -5.72 23.54 6.62
N GLU A 6 -6.32 24.42 5.82
CA GLU A 6 -7.50 24.10 5.00
C GLU A 6 -7.22 22.98 3.99
N ILE A 7 -8.27 22.23 3.68
CA ILE A 7 -8.31 21.23 2.62
C ILE A 7 -9.40 21.61 1.63
N ASP A 8 -9.31 21.04 0.43
CA ASP A 8 -10.33 21.14 -0.59
C ASP A 8 -11.54 20.29 -0.17
N TYR A 9 -12.69 20.92 0.09
CA TYR A 9 -13.98 20.27 0.36
C TYR A 9 -14.93 20.28 -0.85
N ASP A 10 -14.63 21.08 -1.87
CA ASP A 10 -15.55 21.37 -2.97
C ASP A 10 -15.44 20.35 -4.11
N GLN A 11 -14.22 19.88 -4.41
CA GLN A 11 -14.03 18.93 -5.50
C GLN A 11 -14.65 17.57 -5.16
N ASP A 12 -15.30 16.91 -6.13
CA ASP A 12 -15.72 15.52 -5.97
C ASP A 12 -14.49 14.62 -5.77
N LEU A 13 -14.51 13.81 -4.71
CA LEU A 13 -13.43 12.89 -4.41
C LEU A 13 -13.41 11.70 -5.37
N ASN A 14 -14.56 11.29 -5.91
CA ASN A 14 -14.66 10.08 -6.71
C ASN A 14 -13.74 10.18 -7.96
N GLY A 15 -12.86 9.20 -8.13
CA GLY A 15 -11.90 9.17 -9.24
C GLY A 15 -10.66 10.05 -9.05
N THR A 16 -10.47 10.66 -7.87
CA THR A 16 -9.25 11.45 -7.56
C THR A 16 -8.05 10.61 -7.10
N MET A 17 -8.24 9.30 -6.91
CA MET A 17 -7.15 8.35 -6.67
C MET A 17 -6.32 8.17 -7.95
N ALA A 18 -4.99 8.22 -7.83
CA ALA A 18 -4.11 7.84 -8.94
C ALA A 18 -4.18 6.31 -9.14
N PRO A 19 -4.50 5.81 -10.34
CA PRO A 19 -4.60 4.38 -10.60
C PRO A 19 -3.21 3.73 -10.55
N TYR A 20 -3.12 2.53 -9.99
CA TYR A 20 -1.87 1.78 -9.90
C TYR A 20 -2.15 0.29 -10.11
N ALA A 21 -1.20 -0.40 -10.73
CA ALA A 21 -1.23 -1.85 -10.87
C ALA A 21 -0.88 -2.51 -9.53
N GLN A 22 0.15 -1.99 -8.84
CA GLN A 22 0.64 -2.54 -7.58
C GLN A 22 1.19 -1.46 -6.65
N GLN A 23 1.08 -1.70 -5.35
CA GLN A 23 1.75 -0.96 -4.31
C GLN A 23 2.79 -1.84 -3.62
N VAL A 24 4.05 -1.38 -3.62
CA VAL A 24 5.12 -1.91 -2.78
C VAL A 24 5.19 -1.06 -1.51
N LEU A 25 4.75 -1.64 -0.40
CA LEU A 25 4.72 -0.98 0.90
C LEU A 25 5.89 -1.45 1.74
N ILE A 26 6.97 -0.67 1.76
CA ILE A 26 8.20 -0.98 2.46
C ILE A 26 8.00 -0.81 3.96
N SER A 27 8.37 -1.82 4.75
CA SER A 27 8.34 -1.74 6.22
C SER A 27 9.62 -1.04 6.68
N THR A 28 9.49 0.14 7.30
CA THR A 28 10.66 0.97 7.68
C THR A 28 10.81 1.14 9.19
N GLY A 29 9.74 0.90 9.95
CA GLY A 29 9.65 1.24 11.38
C GLY A 29 9.68 2.74 11.68
N GLN A 30 9.77 3.60 10.65
CA GLN A 30 9.80 5.05 10.78
C GLN A 30 8.39 5.62 10.78
N ARG A 31 8.23 6.79 11.40
CA ARG A 31 6.92 7.47 11.48
C ARG A 31 6.80 8.68 10.55
N ASP A 32 7.91 9.15 10.01
CA ASP A 32 7.98 10.18 8.98
C ASP A 32 9.18 9.92 8.06
N TRP A 33 9.19 10.59 6.91
CA TRP A 33 10.16 10.38 5.84
C TRP A 33 10.55 11.71 5.19
N ARG A 34 11.62 11.69 4.40
CA ARG A 34 11.98 12.78 3.51
C ARG A 34 10.96 12.87 2.38
N SER A 35 10.87 14.05 1.80
CA SER A 35 9.96 14.33 0.67
C SER A 35 10.14 13.39 -0.53
N ARG A 36 11.30 12.74 -0.68
CA ARG A 36 11.65 11.86 -1.79
C ARG A 36 12.17 10.52 -1.26
N ILE A 37 11.49 9.44 -1.65
CA ILE A 37 11.77 8.08 -1.18
C ILE A 37 13.19 7.60 -1.55
N GLU A 38 13.76 8.07 -2.65
CA GLU A 38 15.11 7.75 -3.08
C GLU A 38 16.19 8.39 -2.21
N ASP A 39 15.83 9.41 -1.43
CA ASP A 39 16.73 10.10 -0.52
C ASP A 39 16.61 9.58 0.92
N ASP A 40 15.64 8.70 1.21
CA ASP A 40 15.37 8.18 2.55
C ASP A 40 16.27 7.00 2.92
N GLY A 41 16.76 7.00 4.17
CA GLY A 41 17.40 5.84 4.78
C GLY A 41 18.47 5.18 3.92
N LEU A 42 19.28 5.95 3.19
CA LEU A 42 20.25 5.43 2.22
C LEU A 42 21.27 4.45 2.81
N ASP A 43 21.49 4.54 4.12
CA ASP A 43 22.34 3.66 4.91
C ASP A 43 21.57 2.49 5.55
N GLN A 44 20.29 2.31 5.25
CA GLN A 44 19.40 1.29 5.79
C GLN A 44 18.87 0.38 4.67
N GLY A 45 18.63 -0.90 4.96
CA GLY A 45 18.13 -1.86 3.96
C GLY A 45 16.83 -1.40 3.27
N TRP A 46 15.89 -0.87 4.05
CA TRP A 46 14.61 -0.37 3.52
C TRP A 46 14.77 0.86 2.60
N GLY A 47 15.73 1.75 2.86
CA GLY A 47 15.99 2.91 2.01
C GLY A 47 16.74 2.53 0.73
N ILE A 48 17.66 1.57 0.83
CA ILE A 48 18.29 0.93 -0.33
C ILE A 48 17.23 0.31 -1.25
N LEU A 49 16.26 -0.42 -0.69
CA LEU A 49 15.13 -0.98 -1.45
C LEU A 49 14.36 0.11 -2.19
N GLY A 50 13.91 1.15 -1.48
CA GLY A 50 13.14 2.26 -2.06
C GLY A 50 13.89 2.96 -3.19
N SER A 51 15.15 3.32 -2.95
CA SER A 51 16.00 4.01 -3.93
C SER A 51 16.28 3.16 -5.17
N ARG A 52 16.69 1.90 -5.00
CA ARG A 52 17.02 1.01 -6.12
C ARG A 52 15.78 0.58 -6.90
N LEU A 53 14.67 0.25 -6.24
CA LEU A 53 13.42 -0.06 -6.94
C LEU A 53 12.94 1.13 -7.77
N LYS A 54 12.99 2.35 -7.22
CA LYS A 54 12.61 3.54 -7.98
C LYS A 54 13.46 3.68 -9.25
N LYS A 55 14.77 3.46 -9.17
CA LYS A 55 15.68 3.48 -10.32
C LYS A 55 15.35 2.39 -11.35
N LEU A 56 14.86 1.23 -10.91
CA LEU A 56 14.53 0.09 -11.79
C LEU A 56 13.20 0.27 -12.53
N VAL A 57 12.15 0.77 -11.86
CA VAL A 57 10.78 0.72 -12.40
C VAL A 57 10.20 2.08 -12.81
N PHE A 58 10.90 3.20 -12.56
CA PHE A 58 10.45 4.54 -12.99
C PHE A 58 11.30 5.10 -14.13
N ARG A 59 10.68 6.01 -14.91
CA ARG A 59 11.32 6.80 -15.97
C ARG A 59 12.05 5.94 -17.01
N THR A 60 13.37 5.96 -16.99
CA THR A 60 14.25 5.24 -17.93
C THR A 60 14.86 3.98 -17.29
N GLY A 61 14.27 3.51 -16.19
CA GLY A 61 14.68 2.29 -15.51
C GLY A 61 14.52 1.05 -16.40
N LYS A 62 15.28 0.00 -16.09
CA LYS A 62 15.30 -1.28 -16.83
C LYS A 62 13.90 -1.87 -17.05
N PHE A 63 13.01 -1.68 -16.09
CA PHE A 63 11.66 -2.23 -16.06
C PHE A 63 10.58 -1.14 -16.10
N ALA A 64 10.93 0.07 -16.52
CA ALA A 64 9.96 1.15 -16.60
C ALA A 64 8.90 0.86 -17.67
N ASP A 65 7.64 0.85 -17.27
CA ASP A 65 6.50 0.68 -18.16
C ASP A 65 5.42 1.71 -17.80
N PRO A 66 5.11 2.68 -18.69
CA PRO A 66 4.09 3.69 -18.41
C PRO A 66 2.67 3.11 -18.27
N TYR A 67 2.45 1.87 -18.70
CA TYR A 67 1.17 1.17 -18.58
C TYR A 67 1.08 0.25 -17.36
N ASN A 68 2.16 0.11 -16.57
CA ASN A 68 2.20 -0.68 -15.34
C ASN A 68 2.68 0.18 -14.17
N ASN A 69 1.79 1.06 -13.68
CA ASN A 69 2.15 1.99 -12.62
C ASN A 69 2.34 1.25 -11.28
N ILE A 70 3.58 1.29 -10.75
CA ILE A 70 3.95 0.74 -9.45
C ILE A 70 4.10 1.89 -8.45
N VAL A 71 3.29 1.89 -7.41
CA VAL A 71 3.40 2.83 -6.30
C VAL A 71 4.36 2.27 -5.26
N ILE A 72 5.41 3.02 -4.91
CA ILE A 72 6.35 2.63 -3.84
C ILE A 72 6.13 3.60 -2.68
N THR A 73 5.85 3.05 -1.50
CA THR A 73 5.60 3.82 -0.29
C THR A 73 6.32 3.20 0.89
N ASN A 74 6.92 4.03 1.74
CA ASN A 74 7.36 3.63 3.07
C ASN A 74 6.18 3.56 4.05
N SER A 75 6.32 2.72 5.08
CA SER A 75 5.35 2.55 6.15
C SER A 75 6.00 2.46 7.53
N SER A 76 5.21 2.75 8.56
CA SER A 76 5.61 2.61 9.98
C SER A 76 5.61 1.19 10.49
N PHE A 77 5.28 0.20 9.64
CA PHE A 77 5.38 -1.20 10.01
C PHE A 77 6.81 -1.59 10.35
N THR A 78 6.96 -2.40 11.40
CA THR A 78 8.25 -2.89 11.86
C THR A 78 8.84 -3.81 10.80
N PRO A 79 10.08 -3.55 10.33
CA PRO A 79 10.76 -4.46 9.41
C PRO A 79 10.94 -5.84 10.04
N SER A 80 10.84 -6.90 9.25
CA SER A 80 11.16 -8.26 9.73
C SER A 80 12.67 -8.50 9.88
N THR A 81 13.47 -7.64 9.27
CA THR A 81 14.93 -7.75 9.24
C THR A 81 15.54 -7.00 10.42
N ASP A 82 16.64 -7.53 10.96
CA ASP A 82 17.46 -6.80 11.92
C ASP A 82 17.92 -5.46 11.31
N PRO A 83 17.83 -4.32 12.01
CA PRO A 83 18.29 -3.03 11.49
C PRO A 83 19.76 -2.99 11.05
N SER A 84 20.61 -3.85 11.62
CA SER A 84 22.02 -4.00 11.22
C SER A 84 22.18 -4.74 9.88
N ASN A 85 21.19 -5.55 9.48
CA ASN A 85 21.23 -6.29 8.24
C ASN A 85 20.74 -5.43 7.07
N LYS A 86 21.69 -4.98 6.26
CA LYS A 86 21.44 -4.11 5.10
C LYS A 86 21.40 -4.88 3.77
N SER A 87 21.47 -6.21 3.78
CA SER A 87 21.40 -7.02 2.56
C SER A 87 19.99 -7.36 2.13
N VAL A 88 19.01 -7.18 3.02
CA VAL A 88 17.59 -7.50 2.81
C VAL A 88 16.69 -6.39 3.35
N ALA A 89 15.46 -6.34 2.87
CA ALA A 89 14.39 -5.51 3.42
C ALA A 89 13.03 -6.22 3.31
N SER A 90 12.03 -5.74 4.05
CA SER A 90 10.68 -6.31 3.99
C SER A 90 9.64 -5.36 3.41
N ALA A 91 8.66 -5.92 2.70
CA ALA A 91 7.57 -5.15 2.12
C ALA A 91 6.28 -5.97 2.01
N PHE A 92 5.15 -5.27 2.06
CA PHE A 92 3.87 -5.80 1.60
C PHE A 92 3.70 -5.51 0.10
N LEU A 93 3.00 -6.41 -0.57
CA LEU A 93 2.57 -6.25 -1.94
C LEU A 93 1.05 -6.28 -2.00
N PHE A 94 0.50 -5.22 -2.58
CA PHE A 94 -0.93 -5.10 -2.86
C PHE A 94 -1.16 -4.79 -4.35
N PRO A 95 -2.27 -5.25 -4.95
CA PRO A 95 -3.39 -5.98 -4.35
C PRO A 95 -3.19 -7.51 -4.25
N SER A 96 -1.95 -8.03 -4.38
CA SER A 96 -1.71 -9.48 -4.26
C SER A 96 -1.80 -10.03 -2.84
N PHE A 97 -1.91 -9.17 -1.82
CA PHE A 97 -1.96 -9.54 -0.41
C PHE A 97 -0.81 -10.46 0.00
N GLN A 98 0.41 -10.06 -0.31
CA GLN A 98 1.62 -10.79 0.07
C GLN A 98 2.48 -9.96 1.00
N TYR A 99 3.18 -10.62 1.92
CA TYR A 99 4.24 -10.04 2.71
C TYR A 99 5.54 -10.81 2.46
N ILE A 100 6.61 -10.09 2.15
CA ILE A 100 7.93 -10.67 1.88
C ILE A 100 8.90 -10.09 2.92
N PRO A 101 9.40 -10.91 3.87
CA PRO A 101 10.21 -10.43 4.98
C PRO A 101 11.68 -10.17 4.63
N ASP A 102 12.16 -10.70 3.50
CA ASP A 102 13.59 -10.87 3.20
C ASP A 102 13.92 -10.62 1.71
N ILE A 103 13.44 -9.52 1.14
CA ILE A 103 13.74 -9.12 -0.25
C ILE A 103 15.24 -8.83 -0.37
N PRO A 104 16.02 -9.58 -1.18
CA PRO A 104 17.46 -9.33 -1.35
C PRO A 104 17.71 -8.03 -2.11
N LEU A 105 18.73 -7.29 -1.68
CA LEU A 105 19.00 -5.93 -2.17
C LEU A 105 20.17 -5.85 -3.15
N ASP A 106 20.87 -6.95 -3.41
CA ASP A 106 21.83 -7.05 -4.51
C ASP A 106 21.12 -6.95 -5.88
N GLU A 107 21.90 -6.75 -6.94
CA GLU A 107 21.37 -6.48 -8.28
C GLU A 107 20.50 -7.63 -8.80
N ASP A 108 20.98 -8.87 -8.67
CA ASP A 108 20.26 -10.06 -9.13
C ASP A 108 19.00 -10.31 -8.29
N GLY A 109 19.08 -10.08 -6.99
CA GLY A 109 17.96 -10.17 -6.06
C GLY A 109 16.82 -9.23 -6.42
N LEU A 110 17.13 -7.96 -6.69
CA LEU A 110 16.13 -6.95 -7.07
C LEU A 110 15.57 -7.19 -8.46
N ASP A 111 16.40 -7.60 -9.44
CA ASP A 111 15.93 -7.99 -10.76
C ASP A 111 14.91 -9.13 -10.67
N ARG A 112 15.26 -10.17 -9.89
CA ARG A 112 14.40 -11.32 -9.63
C ARG A 112 13.10 -10.90 -8.94
N PHE A 113 13.16 -10.02 -7.94
CA PHE A 113 11.98 -9.51 -7.24
C PHE A 113 11.03 -8.76 -8.19
N VAL A 114 11.55 -7.88 -9.03
CA VAL A 114 10.74 -7.12 -10.00
C VAL A 114 10.07 -8.08 -10.99
N ARG A 115 10.81 -9.05 -11.55
CA ARG A 115 10.26 -10.05 -12.47
C ARG A 115 9.25 -10.98 -11.83
N ALA A 116 9.49 -11.39 -10.58
CA ALA A 116 8.62 -12.31 -9.86
C ALA A 116 7.27 -11.67 -9.51
N PHE A 117 7.28 -10.38 -9.15
CA PHE A 117 6.11 -9.76 -8.51
C PHE A 117 5.59 -8.49 -9.18
N LEU A 118 6.44 -7.66 -9.78
CA LEU A 118 6.09 -6.27 -10.11
C LEU A 118 5.70 -6.04 -11.58
N LEU A 119 6.26 -6.84 -12.49
CA LEU A 119 5.89 -6.78 -13.91
C LEU A 119 4.43 -7.22 -14.13
N PRO A 120 3.76 -6.83 -15.22
CA PRO A 120 2.41 -7.30 -15.54
C PRO A 120 2.41 -8.77 -16.00
N LEU A 121 1.36 -9.53 -15.64
CA LEU A 121 1.15 -10.89 -16.18
C LEU A 121 0.86 -10.87 -17.69
N ASN A 122 0.10 -9.85 -18.10
CA ASN A 122 -0.27 -9.59 -19.49
C ASN A 122 0.17 -8.16 -19.82
N PRO A 123 1.25 -7.97 -20.60
CA PRO A 123 1.68 -6.65 -21.03
C PRO A 123 0.57 -5.89 -21.75
N HIS A 124 0.55 -4.57 -21.60
CA HIS A 124 -0.46 -3.72 -22.23
C HIS A 124 -0.43 -3.85 -23.77
N LYS A 125 -1.58 -3.72 -24.43
CA LYS A 125 -1.71 -3.88 -25.89
C LYS A 125 -0.80 -2.93 -26.70
N ALA A 126 -0.44 -1.79 -26.13
CA ALA A 126 0.51 -0.85 -26.73
C ALA A 126 1.89 -1.46 -26.99
N HIS A 127 2.26 -2.52 -26.27
CA HIS A 127 3.52 -3.24 -26.45
C HIS A 127 3.48 -4.28 -27.58
N SER A 128 2.35 -4.48 -28.25
CA SER A 128 2.19 -5.48 -29.33
C SER A 128 3.15 -5.30 -30.51
N ILE A 129 3.72 -4.10 -30.69
CA ILE A 129 4.72 -3.79 -31.70
C ILE A 129 6.15 -4.19 -31.31
N LEU A 130 6.38 -4.55 -30.06
CA LEU A 130 7.72 -4.90 -29.57
C LEU A 130 8.13 -6.30 -30.05
N PRO A 131 9.44 -6.52 -30.29
CA PRO A 131 10.00 -7.85 -30.50
C PRO A 131 9.69 -8.82 -29.36
N ALA A 132 9.64 -10.13 -29.65
CA ALA A 132 9.23 -11.17 -28.70
C ALA A 132 10.12 -11.24 -27.45
N ASP A 133 11.44 -11.04 -27.60
CA ASP A 133 12.40 -11.00 -26.49
C ASP A 133 12.14 -9.81 -25.55
N LYS A 134 11.79 -8.65 -26.11
CA LYS A 134 11.42 -7.45 -25.33
C LYS A 134 10.09 -7.64 -24.61
N LEU A 135 9.11 -8.26 -25.27
CA LEU A 135 7.83 -8.62 -24.65
C LEU A 135 8.01 -9.59 -23.49
N GLN A 136 8.89 -10.58 -23.64
CA GLN A 136 9.19 -11.53 -22.57
C GLN A 136 9.88 -10.84 -21.39
N ALA A 137 10.80 -9.90 -21.66
CA ALA A 137 11.53 -9.17 -20.62
C ALA A 137 10.65 -8.26 -19.74
N ILE A 138 9.50 -7.82 -20.24
CA ILE A 138 8.53 -6.97 -19.50
C ILE A 138 7.35 -7.77 -18.93
N ARG A 139 7.38 -9.10 -19.01
CA ARG A 139 6.34 -9.97 -18.47
C ARG A 139 6.75 -10.53 -17.12
N ARG A 140 5.78 -10.62 -16.19
CA ARG A 140 5.96 -11.30 -14.91
C ARG A 140 6.31 -12.76 -15.13
N ASP A 141 7.23 -13.26 -14.31
CA ASP A 141 7.58 -14.67 -14.23
C ASP A 141 7.19 -15.22 -12.83
N PRO A 142 6.01 -15.84 -12.70
CA PRO A 142 5.54 -16.38 -11.43
C PRO A 142 6.42 -17.51 -10.86
N GLU A 143 7.19 -18.21 -11.69
CA GLU A 143 8.03 -19.32 -11.23
C GLU A 143 9.13 -18.83 -10.28
N LEU A 144 9.60 -17.60 -10.49
CA LEU A 144 10.59 -16.94 -9.62
C LEU A 144 10.06 -16.66 -8.21
N GLN A 145 8.74 -16.62 -7.99
CA GLN A 145 8.17 -16.38 -6.66
C GLN A 145 8.55 -17.49 -5.67
N SER A 146 8.75 -18.72 -6.16
CA SER A 146 9.20 -19.87 -5.35
C SER A 146 10.57 -19.65 -4.70
N THR A 147 11.37 -18.71 -5.20
CA THR A 147 12.67 -18.36 -4.61
C THR A 147 12.54 -17.51 -3.34
N PHE A 148 11.38 -16.89 -3.10
CA PHE A 148 11.07 -16.09 -1.91
C PHE A 148 10.37 -16.95 -0.84
N LYS A 149 11.13 -17.90 -0.28
CA LYS A 149 10.60 -18.97 0.59
C LYS A 149 9.89 -18.48 1.85
N SER A 150 10.27 -17.31 2.36
CA SER A 150 9.71 -16.72 3.57
C SER A 150 8.45 -15.87 3.31
N MET A 151 8.02 -15.74 2.05
CA MET A 151 6.83 -14.98 1.68
C MET A 151 5.56 -15.61 2.28
N THR A 152 4.67 -14.75 2.78
CA THR A 152 3.37 -15.16 3.32
C THR A 152 2.22 -14.48 2.58
N SER A 153 1.07 -15.14 2.53
CA SER A 153 -0.18 -14.56 2.01
C SER A 153 -1.00 -14.00 3.17
N LEU A 154 -1.55 -12.80 2.99
CA LEU A 154 -2.40 -12.11 3.94
C LEU A 154 -3.86 -12.37 3.62
N LYS A 155 -4.46 -13.34 4.31
CA LYS A 155 -5.80 -13.82 4.01
C LYS A 155 -6.88 -13.24 4.92
N HIS A 156 -6.51 -12.77 6.11
CA HIS A 156 -7.45 -12.47 7.18
C HIS A 156 -7.37 -11.04 7.72
N SER A 157 -6.16 -10.47 7.85
CA SER A 157 -5.96 -9.15 8.45
C SER A 157 -6.20 -8.01 7.44
N PRO A 158 -7.22 -7.14 7.62
CA PRO A 158 -7.26 -5.86 6.94
C PRO A 158 -5.99 -5.05 7.25
N THR A 159 -5.51 -4.33 6.23
CA THR A 159 -4.36 -3.44 6.36
C THR A 159 -4.81 -2.00 6.08
N ILE A 160 -4.73 -1.15 7.11
CA ILE A 160 -5.16 0.24 7.09
C ILE A 160 -3.91 1.11 7.02
N LEU A 161 -3.77 1.85 5.91
CA LEU A 161 -2.64 2.71 5.64
C LEU A 161 -3.07 4.17 5.68
N ILE A 162 -2.43 4.96 6.53
CA ILE A 162 -2.83 6.34 6.76
C ILE A 162 -1.68 7.26 6.35
N CYS A 163 -1.92 8.22 5.46
CA CYS A 163 -0.89 9.16 5.07
C CYS A 163 -0.47 10.03 6.25
N GLY A 164 0.76 9.84 6.73
CA GLY A 164 1.34 10.54 7.89
C GLY A 164 2.56 11.40 7.54
N HIS A 165 2.81 11.64 6.24
CA HIS A 165 4.05 12.22 5.74
C HIS A 165 4.17 13.73 6.03
N GLY A 166 4.62 14.08 7.23
CA GLY A 166 4.81 15.45 7.70
C GLY A 166 5.91 16.19 6.94
N GLY A 167 7.01 15.50 6.61
CA GLY A 167 8.09 16.02 5.77
C GLY A 167 7.69 16.42 4.34
N ARG A 168 6.45 16.12 3.93
CA ARG A 168 5.86 16.52 2.65
C ARG A 168 4.68 17.48 2.79
N ASP A 169 3.80 17.24 3.76
CA ASP A 169 2.64 18.09 4.01
C ASP A 169 2.22 18.06 5.48
N GLN A 170 2.16 19.23 6.11
CA GLN A 170 1.85 19.39 7.53
C GLN A 170 0.46 18.84 7.90
N ARG A 171 -0.53 18.91 6.99
CA ARG A 171 -1.88 18.38 7.24
C ARG A 171 -1.83 16.87 7.46
N CYS A 172 -1.10 16.15 6.61
CA CYS A 172 -0.91 14.71 6.73
C CYS A 172 -0.09 14.37 7.99
N GLY A 173 0.96 15.13 8.28
CA GLY A 173 1.77 14.94 9.49
C GLY A 173 1.00 15.09 10.80
N ILE A 174 0.03 16.01 10.85
CA ILE A 174 -0.81 16.21 12.04
C ILE A 174 -1.96 15.19 12.08
N MET A 175 -2.67 14.99 10.97
CA MET A 175 -3.85 14.12 10.94
C MET A 175 -3.50 12.63 11.03
N GLY A 176 -2.38 12.21 10.46
CA GLY A 176 -2.00 10.79 10.36
C GLY A 176 -1.97 10.08 11.72
N PRO A 177 -1.18 10.54 12.70
CA PRO A 177 -1.11 9.92 14.02
C PRO A 177 -2.45 9.91 14.77
N LEU A 178 -3.28 10.94 14.61
CA LEU A 178 -4.60 11.01 15.24
C LEU A 178 -5.53 9.93 14.66
N LEU A 179 -5.52 9.77 13.35
CA LEU A 179 -6.28 8.71 12.67
C LEU A 179 -5.73 7.32 13.03
N GLU A 180 -4.41 7.13 13.08
CA GLU A 180 -3.79 5.83 13.45
C GLU A 180 -4.26 5.38 14.84
N SER A 181 -4.23 6.30 15.81
CA SER A 181 -4.73 6.04 17.16
C SER A 181 -6.22 5.72 17.17
N GLU A 182 -7.04 6.49 16.47
CA GLU A 182 -8.50 6.31 16.46
C GLU A 182 -8.90 5.00 15.78
N PHE A 183 -8.29 4.65 14.64
CA PHE A 183 -8.49 3.35 14.00
C PHE A 183 -8.09 2.23 14.96
N GLY A 184 -6.95 2.37 15.64
CA GLY A 184 -6.49 1.39 16.61
C GLY A 184 -7.45 1.18 17.78
N ASN A 185 -8.05 2.25 18.32
CA ASN A 185 -9.00 2.18 19.42
C ASN A 185 -10.31 1.53 18.99
N ILE A 186 -10.94 2.03 17.92
CA ILE A 186 -12.23 1.51 17.48
C ILE A 186 -12.12 0.06 16.97
N LEU A 187 -11.03 -0.31 16.32
CA LEU A 187 -10.82 -1.71 15.92
C LEU A 187 -10.75 -2.65 17.15
N LYS A 188 -10.11 -2.22 18.24
CA LYS A 188 -10.09 -2.99 19.50
C LYS A 188 -11.49 -3.11 20.10
N ASP A 189 -12.28 -2.04 20.07
CA ASP A 189 -13.67 -2.06 20.53
C ASP A 189 -14.55 -3.03 19.70
N GLU A 190 -14.27 -3.15 18.40
CA GLU A 190 -14.91 -4.11 17.48
C GLU A 190 -14.28 -5.53 17.56
N GLY A 191 -13.42 -5.76 18.55
CA GLY A 191 -12.84 -7.07 18.90
C GLY A 191 -11.62 -7.48 18.07
N TYR A 192 -10.93 -6.54 17.43
CA TYR A 192 -9.68 -6.81 16.73
C TYR A 192 -8.47 -6.58 17.63
N THR A 193 -7.46 -7.44 17.48
CA THR A 193 -6.10 -7.07 17.86
C THR A 193 -5.52 -6.12 16.80
N VAL A 194 -4.67 -5.18 17.22
CA VAL A 194 -4.06 -4.19 16.32
C VAL A 194 -2.55 -4.17 16.54
N GLY A 195 -1.77 -4.13 15.47
CA GLY A 195 -0.31 -4.10 15.57
C GLY A 195 0.36 -3.42 14.37
N ILE A 196 1.63 -3.07 14.58
CA ILE A 196 2.54 -2.55 13.57
C ILE A 196 3.52 -3.63 13.05
N THR A 197 3.51 -4.81 13.66
CA THR A 197 4.27 -5.96 13.16
C THR A 197 3.42 -6.67 12.11
N PRO A 198 3.91 -6.87 10.88
CA PRO A 198 3.19 -7.56 9.82
C PRO A 198 2.63 -8.91 10.28
N THR A 199 1.30 -8.98 10.45
CA THR A 199 0.62 -10.15 11.02
C THR A 199 -0.64 -10.49 10.21
N ASP A 200 -0.82 -11.78 9.89
CA ASP A 200 -2.06 -12.30 9.33
C ASP A 200 -2.78 -13.23 10.31
N LYS A 201 -3.93 -12.78 10.83
CA LYS A 201 -4.73 -13.55 11.77
C LYS A 201 -6.19 -13.11 11.72
N VAL A 202 -7.10 -14.04 11.97
CA VAL A 202 -8.51 -13.71 12.20
C VAL A 202 -8.63 -12.72 13.36
N LYS A 203 -9.46 -11.67 13.18
CA LYS A 203 -9.63 -10.59 14.16
C LYS A 203 -8.31 -9.89 14.53
N HIS A 204 -7.44 -9.70 13.54
CA HIS A 204 -6.29 -8.80 13.61
C HIS A 204 -6.37 -7.75 12.51
N ALA A 205 -5.85 -6.56 12.76
CA ALA A 205 -5.72 -5.50 11.77
C ALA A 205 -4.33 -4.87 11.85
N ASN A 206 -3.68 -4.75 10.69
CA ASN A 206 -2.43 -4.01 10.56
C ASN A 206 -2.78 -2.54 10.33
N VAL A 207 -2.39 -1.64 11.24
CA VAL A 207 -2.65 -0.20 11.13
C VAL A 207 -1.31 0.52 11.16
N GLY A 208 -1.05 1.35 10.15
CA GLY A 208 0.23 2.05 10.04
C GLY A 208 0.16 3.35 9.26
N LEU A 209 1.12 4.23 9.57
CA LEU A 209 1.39 5.43 8.80
C LEU A 209 2.14 5.07 7.52
N ILE A 210 1.91 5.86 6.48
CA ILE A 210 2.61 5.75 5.20
C ILE A 210 3.11 7.10 4.69
N SER A 211 4.16 7.01 3.87
CA SER A 211 4.65 8.12 3.05
C SER A 211 3.61 8.57 2.00
N HIS A 212 3.94 9.59 1.22
CA HIS A 212 2.96 10.32 0.43
C HIS A 212 2.41 9.51 -0.75
N ILE A 213 1.08 9.47 -0.86
CA ILE A 213 0.33 8.77 -1.93
C ILE A 213 -0.41 9.72 -2.89
N GLY A 214 -0.10 11.02 -2.85
CA GLY A 214 -0.85 12.05 -3.57
C GLY A 214 -2.12 12.49 -2.82
N GLY A 215 -2.70 13.61 -3.26
CA GLY A 215 -3.96 14.10 -2.72
C GLY A 215 -3.87 14.74 -1.33
N HIS A 216 -2.75 15.37 -0.96
CA HIS A 216 -2.63 16.10 0.32
C HIS A 216 -3.65 17.24 0.45
N LYS A 217 -4.18 17.75 -0.66
CA LYS A 217 -5.28 18.72 -0.66
C LYS A 217 -6.60 18.13 -0.13
N TYR A 218 -6.68 16.81 0.03
CA TYR A 218 -7.77 16.06 0.65
C TYR A 218 -7.28 15.32 1.91
N ALA A 219 -6.44 15.96 2.73
CA ALA A 219 -5.78 15.33 3.88
C ALA A 219 -6.73 14.50 4.76
N GLY A 220 -6.17 13.57 5.53
CA GLY A 220 -6.95 12.43 6.04
C GLY A 220 -7.10 11.35 4.98
N ASN A 221 -6.01 11.09 4.24
CA ASN A 221 -5.98 10.04 3.22
C ASN A 221 -5.76 8.68 3.88
N VAL A 222 -6.65 7.73 3.60
CA VAL A 222 -6.62 6.38 4.15
C VAL A 222 -6.80 5.38 3.01
N ILE A 223 -5.97 4.33 2.97
CA ILE A 223 -6.15 3.17 2.10
C ILE A 223 -6.50 1.98 2.99
N ILE A 224 -7.58 1.27 2.66
CA ILE A 224 -7.96 0.04 3.36
C ILE A 224 -7.85 -1.11 2.37
N TYR A 225 -6.87 -1.98 2.60
CA TYR A 225 -6.73 -3.26 1.91
C TYR A 225 -7.51 -4.33 2.66
N LEU A 226 -8.53 -4.89 2.02
CA LEU A 226 -9.45 -5.86 2.58
C LEU A 226 -9.07 -7.24 2.06
N PRO A 227 -8.58 -8.17 2.90
CA PRO A 227 -7.99 -9.41 2.43
C PRO A 227 -9.05 -10.36 1.85
N PRO A 228 -8.65 -11.30 0.98
CA PRO A 228 -9.57 -12.12 0.20
C PRO A 228 -10.47 -13.04 1.04
N SER A 229 -10.03 -13.45 2.23
CA SER A 229 -10.86 -14.28 3.12
C SER A 229 -11.64 -13.47 4.16
N LEU A 230 -11.67 -12.13 4.04
CA LEU A 230 -12.45 -11.29 4.94
C LEU A 230 -13.95 -11.61 4.81
N ARG A 231 -14.59 -11.83 5.96
CA ARG A 231 -16.04 -12.05 6.07
C ARG A 231 -16.71 -10.81 6.60
N SER A 232 -17.99 -10.66 6.28
CA SER A 232 -18.82 -9.61 6.86
C SER A 232 -19.03 -9.86 8.37
N GLY A 233 -19.36 -8.83 9.14
CA GLY A 233 -19.69 -8.93 10.56
C GLY A 233 -20.85 -9.88 10.86
N SER A 234 -21.74 -10.08 9.89
CA SER A 234 -22.84 -11.06 9.95
C SER A 234 -22.42 -12.50 9.59
N GLY A 235 -21.14 -12.74 9.28
CA GLY A 235 -20.61 -14.02 8.83
C GLY A 235 -20.73 -14.29 7.32
N GLY A 236 -21.41 -13.42 6.58
CA GLY A 236 -21.59 -13.51 5.13
C GLY A 236 -20.34 -13.15 4.32
N ALA A 237 -20.48 -13.18 2.99
CA ALA A 237 -19.45 -12.66 2.09
C ALA A 237 -19.27 -11.14 2.30
N ASN A 238 -18.02 -10.68 2.35
CA ASN A 238 -17.71 -9.26 2.29
C ASN A 238 -17.51 -8.88 0.82
N MET A 239 -18.35 -7.98 0.29
CA MET A 239 -18.32 -7.59 -1.12
C MET A 239 -17.04 -6.85 -1.54
N LEU A 240 -16.27 -6.37 -0.56
CA LEU A 240 -15.01 -5.67 -0.76
C LEU A 240 -13.78 -6.57 -0.47
N ALA A 241 -13.98 -7.84 -0.15
CA ALA A 241 -12.87 -8.78 0.03
C ALA A 241 -12.00 -8.85 -1.24
N GLY A 242 -10.69 -8.80 -1.06
CA GLY A 242 -9.69 -8.74 -2.13
C GLY A 242 -9.51 -7.35 -2.76
N LYS A 243 -10.16 -6.30 -2.24
CA LYS A 243 -10.13 -4.95 -2.82
C LYS A 243 -9.38 -3.95 -1.94
N ALA A 244 -8.95 -2.86 -2.56
CA ALA A 244 -8.41 -1.68 -1.90
C ALA A 244 -9.41 -0.52 -2.00
N ILE A 245 -9.68 0.17 -0.91
CA ILE A 245 -10.59 1.32 -0.86
C ILE A 245 -9.81 2.54 -0.39
N TRP A 246 -9.88 3.62 -1.16
CA TRP A 246 -9.23 4.88 -0.84
C TRP A 246 -10.25 5.89 -0.35
N TYR A 247 -9.93 6.49 0.80
CA TYR A 247 -10.67 7.59 1.39
C TYR A 247 -9.80 8.84 1.49
N GLY A 248 -10.45 10.00 1.42
CA GLY A 248 -9.88 11.32 1.71
C GLY A 248 -10.79 12.09 2.65
N ARG A 249 -10.30 13.23 3.15
CA ARG A 249 -11.05 14.08 4.10
C ARG A 249 -11.48 13.33 5.38
N VAL A 250 -10.79 12.26 5.75
CA VAL A 250 -11.12 11.49 6.94
C VAL A 250 -10.68 12.24 8.18
N GLU A 251 -11.59 12.39 9.13
CA GLU A 251 -11.34 12.90 10.47
C GLU A 251 -11.60 11.80 11.51
N PRO A 252 -11.09 11.92 12.76
CA PRO A 252 -11.31 10.92 13.80
C PRO A 252 -12.79 10.52 13.98
N LYS A 253 -13.71 11.49 13.95
CA LYS A 253 -15.16 11.24 14.04
C LYS A 253 -15.72 10.30 12.95
N ASN A 254 -15.04 10.15 11.81
CA ASN A 254 -15.48 9.30 10.71
C ASN A 254 -15.03 7.84 10.86
N VAL A 255 -14.01 7.57 11.69
CA VAL A 255 -13.32 6.28 11.75
C VAL A 255 -14.25 5.13 12.13
N GLN A 256 -15.13 5.34 13.11
CA GLN A 256 -16.10 4.32 13.51
C GLN A 256 -17.05 3.94 12.36
N GLY A 257 -17.53 4.92 11.61
CA GLY A 257 -18.35 4.68 10.42
C GLY A 257 -17.57 3.88 9.37
N ILE A 258 -16.33 4.27 9.08
CA ILE A 258 -15.48 3.58 8.11
C ILE A 258 -15.24 2.12 8.49
N ILE A 259 -14.94 1.82 9.76
CA ILE A 259 -14.71 0.44 10.21
C ILE A 259 -15.99 -0.38 10.04
N ARG A 260 -17.13 0.12 10.52
CA ARG A 260 -18.39 -0.61 10.45
C ARG A 260 -18.86 -0.82 9.01
N GLU A 261 -18.83 0.23 8.20
CA GLU A 261 -19.33 0.14 6.84
C GLU A 261 -18.38 -0.61 5.93
N THR A 262 -17.09 -0.27 5.92
CA THR A 262 -16.14 -0.81 4.95
C THR A 262 -15.53 -2.13 5.38
N ILE A 263 -15.05 -2.23 6.63
CA ILE A 263 -14.37 -3.44 7.09
C ILE A 263 -15.38 -4.52 7.48
N LEU A 264 -16.40 -4.16 8.27
CA LEU A 264 -17.37 -5.14 8.76
C LEU A 264 -18.48 -5.43 7.76
N ASN A 265 -19.04 -4.41 7.10
CA ASN A 265 -20.22 -4.59 6.27
C ASN A 265 -19.94 -4.69 4.76
N GLY A 266 -18.70 -4.42 4.32
CA GLY A 266 -18.34 -4.47 2.90
C GLY A 266 -19.02 -3.40 2.04
N ARG A 267 -19.19 -2.20 2.60
CA ARG A 267 -19.80 -1.03 1.94
C ARG A 267 -18.85 0.16 1.90
N VAL A 268 -18.99 0.98 0.87
CA VAL A 268 -18.20 2.20 0.69
C VAL A 268 -18.98 3.41 1.19
N ILE A 269 -18.29 4.31 1.89
CA ILE A 269 -18.84 5.62 2.28
C ILE A 269 -18.55 6.61 1.17
N LYS A 270 -19.58 6.94 0.37
CA LYS A 270 -19.46 7.75 -0.84
C LYS A 270 -18.76 9.10 -0.60
N ASP A 271 -19.12 9.81 0.47
CA ASP A 271 -18.65 11.17 0.73
C ASP A 271 -17.13 11.28 0.95
N HIS A 272 -16.48 10.18 1.33
CA HIS A 272 -15.03 10.12 1.52
C HIS A 272 -14.32 9.41 0.36
N PHE A 273 -15.06 8.72 -0.52
CA PHE A 273 -14.50 7.76 -1.47
C PHE A 273 -13.72 8.45 -2.58
N ARG A 274 -12.44 8.09 -2.72
CA ARG A 274 -11.55 8.60 -3.77
C ARG A 274 -11.42 7.67 -4.98
N GLY A 275 -11.72 6.39 -4.78
CA GLY A 275 -11.49 5.32 -5.74
C GLY A 275 -11.15 4.02 -5.03
N GLY A 276 -11.03 2.94 -5.80
CA GLY A 276 -10.55 1.67 -5.29
C GLY A 276 -9.83 0.87 -6.35
N ILE A 277 -9.20 -0.23 -5.94
CA ILE A 277 -8.52 -1.19 -6.82
C ILE A 277 -9.09 -2.58 -6.53
N ASP A 278 -9.49 -3.28 -7.57
CA ASP A 278 -9.90 -4.68 -7.49
C ASP A 278 -8.69 -5.63 -7.49
N ALA A 279 -8.91 -6.92 -7.22
CA ALA A 279 -7.86 -7.94 -7.15
C ALA A 279 -7.06 -8.09 -8.46
N ASP A 280 -7.67 -7.76 -9.61
CA ASP A 280 -7.04 -7.79 -10.93
C ASP A 280 -6.37 -6.45 -11.34
N GLY A 281 -6.37 -5.46 -10.45
CA GLY A 281 -5.84 -4.12 -10.71
C GLY A 281 -6.85 -3.16 -11.35
N THR A 282 -8.09 -3.59 -11.59
CA THR A 282 -9.14 -2.73 -12.15
C THR A 282 -9.48 -1.60 -11.19
N VAL A 283 -9.60 -0.38 -11.73
CA VAL A 283 -9.96 0.81 -10.96
C VAL A 283 -11.46 0.84 -10.71
N LEU A 284 -11.83 0.99 -9.45
CA LEU A 284 -13.20 1.14 -8.98
C LEU A 284 -13.57 2.62 -8.85
N ARG A 285 -14.75 2.96 -9.34
CA ARG A 285 -15.37 4.30 -9.28
C ARG A 285 -16.86 4.14 -8.94
N LEU A 286 -17.45 5.16 -8.31
CA LEU A 286 -18.90 5.24 -8.04
C LEU A 286 -19.64 6.03 -9.12
#